data_AF-A0A6C0AJG7-F1
#
_entry.id   AF-A0A6C0AJG7-F1
#
_cell.length_a   1.000
_cell.length_b   1.000
_cell.length_c   1.000
_cell.angle_alpha   90.00
_cell.angle_beta   90.00
_cell.angle_gamma   90.00
#
_symmetry.space_group_name_H-M   'P 1'
#
loop_
_entity.id
_entity.type
_entity.pdbx_description
1 polymer ?
#
loop_
_entity_poly.entity_id
_entity_poly.type
_entity_poly.pdbx_seq_one_letter_code
_entity_poly.pdbx_strand_id
1 'polypeptide(L)'
;MGLATCKKGFHPRKSHTRKAYTRKTKARVASVKVRPTQCVRGYQGPGKGIGTLKKGALSRYGYATSKSARSRHIALNAAVKHDGALTVYRRLNALAVYTKRTAPTTAKAALADRAYVGEAHGYRAGGTHCM
;
A
#
# COMPACT_ATOMS: atom_id res chain seq x y z
N MET A 1 -3.18 40.08 13.71
CA MET A 1 -4.30 39.23 14.17
C MET A 1 -4.44 38.04 13.23
N GLY A 2 -4.31 36.77 13.59
CA GLY A 2 -3.93 36.05 14.79
C GLY A 2 -4.10 34.58 14.36
N LEU A 3 -3.04 33.76 14.46
CA LEU A 3 -3.16 32.32 14.15
C LEU A 3 -4.33 31.77 14.96
N ALA A 4 -5.31 31.14 14.30
CA ALA A 4 -6.37 30.44 15.00
C ALA A 4 -5.70 29.51 16.03
N THR A 5 -5.96 29.72 17.31
CA THR A 5 -5.48 28.86 18.39
C THR A 5 -6.10 27.49 18.18
N CYS A 6 -5.33 26.58 17.59
CA CYS A 6 -5.81 25.24 17.28
C CYS A 6 -6.07 24.46 18.57
N LYS A 7 -7.17 23.70 18.60
CA LYS A 7 -7.45 22.76 19.68
C LYS A 7 -6.28 21.77 19.84
N LYS A 8 -6.03 21.28 21.06
CA LYS A 8 -4.97 20.30 21.35
C LYS A 8 -5.04 19.10 20.38
N GLY A 9 -3.92 18.75 19.76
CA GLY A 9 -3.84 17.68 18.74
C GLY A 9 -4.10 18.12 17.29
N PHE A 10 -4.37 19.42 17.07
CA PHE A 10 -4.50 20.01 15.75
C PHE A 10 -3.40 21.04 15.51
N HIS A 11 -2.92 21.15 14.28
CA HIS A 11 -1.98 22.18 13.86
C HIS A 11 -2.58 23.01 12.72
N PRO A 12 -2.17 24.28 12.54
CA PRO A 12 -2.60 25.05 11.38
C PRO A 12 -2.17 24.33 10.09
N ARG A 13 -3.05 24.35 9.08
CA ARG A 13 -2.67 23.90 7.73
C ARG A 13 -1.46 24.73 7.25
N LYS A 14 -0.59 24.19 6.41
CA LYS A 14 0.46 25.00 5.76
C LYS A 14 -0.19 26.00 4.80
N SER A 15 0.32 27.24 4.76
CA SER A 15 -0.08 28.21 3.74
C SER A 15 0.30 27.70 2.35
N HIS A 16 -0.51 27.96 1.34
CA HIS A 16 -0.19 27.65 -0.06
C HIS A 16 -0.52 28.82 -0.97
N THR A 17 0.11 28.87 -2.13
CA THR A 17 -0.18 29.87 -3.15
C THR A 17 -1.24 29.33 -4.11
N ARG A 18 -2.38 30.01 -4.20
CA ARG A 18 -3.38 29.72 -5.22
C ARG A 18 -2.95 30.41 -6.50
N LYS A 19 -2.74 29.64 -7.57
CA LYS A 19 -2.39 30.17 -8.89
C LYS A 19 -3.51 31.06 -9.45
N ALA A 20 -3.14 31.97 -10.34
CA ALA A 20 -4.11 32.79 -11.07
C ALA A 20 -4.96 31.91 -12.00
N TYR A 21 -6.24 32.28 -12.19
CA TYR A 21 -7.16 31.59 -13.10
C TYR A 21 -8.22 32.55 -13.63
N THR A 22 -8.93 32.16 -14.69
CA THR A 22 -10.02 32.95 -15.28
C THR A 22 -11.36 32.30 -14.94
N ARG A 23 -12.34 33.10 -14.51
CA ARG A 23 -13.70 32.63 -14.18
C ARG A 23 -14.52 32.42 -15.45
N LYS A 24 -15.64 31.68 -15.34
CA LYS A 24 -16.63 31.54 -16.42
C LYS A 24 -17.22 32.89 -16.86
N THR A 25 -17.30 33.86 -15.94
CA THR A 25 -17.69 35.25 -16.20
C THR A 25 -16.58 36.09 -16.86
N LYS A 26 -15.52 35.46 -17.40
CA LYS A 26 -14.33 36.06 -18.02
C LYS A 26 -13.46 36.96 -17.12
N ALA A 27 -13.84 37.16 -15.86
CA ALA A 27 -13.01 37.89 -14.90
C ALA A 27 -11.72 37.11 -14.55
N ARG A 28 -10.58 37.79 -14.59
CA ARG A 28 -9.28 37.21 -14.19
C ARG A 28 -9.06 37.34 -12.69
N VAL A 29 -8.74 36.22 -12.04
CA VAL A 29 -8.39 36.16 -10.62
C VAL A 29 -6.88 36.04 -10.48
N ALA A 30 -6.27 37.00 -9.78
CA ALA A 30 -4.84 37.00 -9.52
C ALA A 30 -4.41 35.88 -8.55
N SER A 31 -3.11 35.56 -8.61
CA SER A 31 -2.46 34.66 -7.67
C SER A 31 -2.42 35.28 -6.27
N VAL A 32 -2.71 34.49 -5.23
CA VAL A 32 -2.72 34.96 -3.84
C VAL A 32 -2.17 33.88 -2.92
N LYS A 33 -1.40 34.29 -1.90
CA LYS A 33 -1.00 33.43 -0.78
C LYS A 33 -2.18 33.22 0.15
N VAL A 34 -2.72 32.00 0.17
CA VAL A 34 -3.84 31.61 1.02
C VAL A 34 -3.32 31.37 2.44
N ARG A 35 -3.81 32.17 3.39
CA ARG A 35 -3.48 32.03 4.81
C ARG A 35 -4.15 30.78 5.39
N PRO A 36 -3.56 30.17 6.44
CA PRO A 36 -4.12 28.98 7.05
C PRO A 36 -5.32 29.33 7.93
N THR A 37 -6.53 29.13 7.39
CA THR A 37 -7.80 29.41 8.08
C THR A 37 -8.34 28.21 8.87
N GLN A 38 -7.78 27.01 8.66
CA GLN A 38 -8.28 25.77 9.25
C GLN A 38 -7.16 25.01 9.97
N CYS A 39 -7.50 24.48 11.14
CA CYS A 39 -6.67 23.55 11.88
C CYS A 39 -6.95 22.12 11.39
N VAL A 40 -5.91 21.37 11.09
CA VAL A 40 -5.99 19.96 10.67
C VAL A 40 -5.45 19.08 11.79
N ARG A 41 -6.04 17.90 11.96
CA ARG A 41 -5.55 16.91 12.94
C ARG A 41 -4.13 16.52 12.56
N GLY A 42 -3.23 16.54 13.54
CA GLY A 42 -1.82 16.24 13.30
C GLY A 42 -1.61 14.83 12.76
N TYR A 43 -0.56 14.65 11.96
CA TYR A 43 -0.11 13.34 11.56
C TYR A 43 0.31 12.55 12.81
N GLN A 44 -0.40 11.46 13.11
CA GLN A 44 -0.19 10.66 14.32
C GLN A 44 0.92 9.61 14.17
N GLY A 45 1.77 9.74 13.14
CA GLY A 45 2.74 8.72 12.78
C GLY A 45 2.14 7.62 11.89
N PRO A 46 2.96 6.65 11.46
CA PRO A 46 2.44 5.44 10.85
C PRO A 46 1.53 4.76 11.88
N GLY A 47 0.27 4.49 11.52
CA GLY A 47 -0.66 3.76 12.39
C GLY A 47 -0.16 2.34 12.73
N LYS A 48 -1.04 1.47 13.23
CA LYS A 48 -0.68 0.11 13.72
C LYS A 48 0.02 -0.82 12.68
N GLY A 49 0.24 -0.39 11.45
CA GLY A 49 0.93 -1.15 10.40
C GLY A 49 0.16 -2.42 10.00
N ILE A 50 0.85 -3.34 9.34
CA ILE A 50 0.29 -4.65 8.95
C ILE A 50 0.44 -5.73 10.03
N GLY A 51 0.97 -5.38 11.20
CA GLY A 51 1.34 -6.33 12.25
C GLY A 51 2.54 -7.20 11.88
N THR A 52 2.77 -8.24 12.70
CA THR A 52 3.84 -9.21 12.47
C THR A 52 3.43 -10.24 11.42
N LEU A 53 4.39 -10.68 10.60
CA LEU A 53 4.16 -11.73 9.62
C LEU A 53 4.01 -13.09 10.30
N LYS A 54 2.98 -13.86 9.91
CA LYS A 54 2.87 -15.27 10.28
C LYS A 54 4.03 -16.06 9.67
N LYS A 55 4.86 -16.67 10.52
CA LYS A 55 5.97 -17.53 10.10
C LYS A 55 5.41 -18.77 9.38
N GLY A 56 6.15 -19.31 8.41
CA GLY A 56 5.83 -20.60 7.79
C GLY A 56 4.81 -20.58 6.65
N ALA A 57 4.05 -19.50 6.46
CA ALA A 57 2.84 -19.54 5.63
C ALA A 57 3.08 -19.83 4.14
N LEU A 58 4.20 -19.38 3.58
CA LEU A 58 4.61 -19.69 2.20
C LEU A 58 5.74 -20.74 2.17
N SER A 59 6.62 -20.73 3.17
CA SER A 59 7.76 -21.66 3.23
C SER A 59 7.33 -23.12 3.39
N ARG A 60 6.15 -23.40 3.99
CA ARG A 60 5.58 -24.76 4.04
C ARG A 60 5.34 -25.38 2.66
N TYR A 61 5.19 -24.55 1.62
CA TYR A 61 5.06 -24.99 0.22
C TYR A 61 6.40 -24.95 -0.53
N GLY A 62 7.50 -24.69 0.16
CA GLY A 62 8.84 -24.60 -0.42
C GLY A 62 9.18 -23.23 -1.03
N TYR A 63 8.35 -22.20 -0.83
CA TYR A 63 8.62 -20.85 -1.34
C TYR A 63 9.76 -20.17 -0.55
N ALA A 64 10.76 -19.67 -1.28
CA ALA A 64 11.81 -18.81 -0.76
C ALA A 64 12.28 -17.84 -1.85
N THR A 65 12.53 -16.58 -1.50
CA THR A 65 12.94 -15.54 -2.45
C THR A 65 14.34 -15.75 -3.02
N SER A 66 15.18 -16.57 -2.36
CA SER A 66 16.50 -16.96 -2.85
C SER A 66 16.45 -17.99 -3.99
N LYS A 67 15.31 -18.67 -4.19
CA LYS A 67 15.15 -19.67 -5.26
C LYS A 67 14.88 -19.02 -6.62
N SER A 68 15.14 -19.79 -7.68
CA SER A 68 14.83 -19.38 -9.06
C SER A 68 13.33 -19.11 -9.26
N ALA A 69 12.98 -18.26 -10.22
CA ALA A 69 11.59 -17.91 -10.51
C ALA A 69 10.72 -19.14 -10.77
N ARG A 70 11.23 -20.11 -11.54
CA ARG A 70 10.55 -21.39 -11.79
C ARG A 70 10.22 -22.14 -10.50
N SER A 71 11.18 -22.27 -9.59
CA SER A 71 10.96 -22.98 -8.32
C SER A 71 9.95 -22.23 -7.43
N ARG A 72 10.01 -20.89 -7.41
CA ARG A 72 9.04 -20.06 -6.68
C ARG A 72 7.64 -20.26 -7.24
N HIS A 73 7.45 -20.21 -8.56
CA HIS A 73 6.14 -20.39 -9.19
C HIS A 73 5.55 -21.78 -8.92
N ILE A 74 6.37 -22.84 -8.91
CA ILE A 74 5.93 -24.20 -8.53
C ILE A 74 5.40 -24.21 -7.08
N ALA A 75 6.16 -23.63 -6.15
CA ALA A 75 5.75 -23.52 -4.74
C ALA A 75 4.47 -22.69 -4.58
N LEU A 76 4.33 -21.60 -5.35
CA LEU A 76 3.14 -20.75 -5.33
C LEU A 76 1.92 -21.48 -5.90
N ASN A 77 2.08 -22.26 -6.96
CA ASN A 77 0.99 -23.06 -7.51
C ASN A 77 0.48 -24.10 -6.49
N ALA A 78 1.40 -24.72 -5.72
CA ALA A 78 1.01 -25.58 -4.60
C ALA A 78 0.29 -24.79 -3.51
N ALA A 79 0.80 -23.62 -3.12
CA ALA A 79 0.16 -22.76 -2.12
C ALA A 79 -1.25 -22.31 -2.55
N VAL A 80 -1.43 -21.95 -3.82
CA VAL A 80 -2.71 -21.51 -4.37
C VAL A 80 -3.74 -22.63 -4.34
N LYS A 81 -3.34 -23.87 -4.66
CA LYS A 81 -4.22 -25.05 -4.57
C LYS A 81 -4.76 -25.27 -3.15
N HIS A 82 -3.93 -25.03 -2.13
CA HIS A 82 -4.31 -25.28 -0.74
C HIS A 82 -5.00 -24.10 -0.04
N ASP A 83 -4.52 -22.87 -0.26
CA ASP A 83 -4.98 -21.68 0.49
C ASP A 83 -5.84 -20.71 -0.33
N GLY A 84 -5.93 -20.92 -1.64
CA GLY A 84 -6.58 -20.02 -2.59
C GLY A 84 -5.69 -18.85 -3.03
N ALA A 85 -5.92 -18.38 -4.26
CA ALA A 85 -5.12 -17.35 -4.93
C ALA A 85 -5.09 -16.03 -4.15
N LEU A 86 -6.24 -15.59 -3.62
CA LEU A 86 -6.34 -14.34 -2.86
C LEU A 86 -5.50 -14.37 -1.58
N THR A 87 -5.48 -15.49 -0.88
CA THR A 87 -4.70 -15.64 0.36
C THR A 87 -3.21 -15.57 0.08
N VAL A 88 -2.75 -16.29 -0.95
CA VAL A 88 -1.34 -16.27 -1.39
C VAL A 88 -0.93 -14.88 -1.86
N TYR A 89 -1.76 -14.22 -2.65
CA TYR A 89 -1.56 -12.85 -3.11
C TYR A 89 -1.35 -11.88 -1.93
N ARG A 90 -2.22 -11.94 -0.91
CA ARG A 90 -2.11 -11.09 0.28
C ARG A 90 -0.84 -11.36 1.08
N ARG A 91 -0.41 -12.62 1.20
CA ARG A 91 0.85 -12.98 1.88
C ARG A 91 2.07 -12.46 1.14
N LEU A 92 2.10 -12.57 -0.19
CA LEU A 92 3.19 -12.02 -1.01
C LEU A 92 3.23 -10.49 -0.92
N ASN A 93 2.06 -9.84 -0.92
CA ASN A 93 1.99 -8.40 -0.71
C ASN A 93 2.50 -7.99 0.68
N ALA A 94 2.11 -8.72 1.73
CA ALA A 94 2.58 -8.47 3.08
C ALA A 94 4.11 -8.63 3.19
N LEU A 95 4.67 -9.67 2.57
CA LEU A 95 6.12 -9.87 2.47
C LEU A 95 6.80 -8.68 1.79
N ALA A 96 6.29 -8.24 0.64
CA ALA A 96 6.83 -7.10 -0.09
C ALA A 96 6.81 -5.79 0.72
N VAL A 97 5.72 -5.52 1.44
CA VAL A 97 5.63 -4.33 2.30
C VAL A 97 6.61 -4.43 3.47
N TYR A 98 6.71 -5.60 4.09
CA TYR A 98 7.56 -5.82 5.26
C TYR A 98 9.04 -5.67 4.92
N THR A 99 9.47 -6.17 3.75
CA THR A 99 10.87 -6.13 3.34
C THR A 99 11.25 -4.94 2.47
N LYS A 100 10.30 -4.03 2.16
CA LYS A 100 10.52 -2.87 1.27
C LYS A 100 11.74 -2.03 1.63
N ARG A 101 12.02 -1.87 2.93
CA ARG A 101 13.13 -1.06 3.44
C ARG A 101 14.35 -1.89 3.83
N THR A 102 14.16 -3.09 4.37
CA THR A 102 15.22 -3.92 4.93
C THR A 102 15.89 -4.82 3.88
N ALA A 103 15.15 -5.29 2.89
CA ALA A 103 15.65 -6.18 1.84
C ALA A 103 14.93 -5.90 0.50
N PRO A 104 15.28 -4.82 -0.21
CA PRO A 104 14.56 -4.35 -1.39
C PRO A 104 14.53 -5.36 -2.54
N THR A 105 15.56 -6.22 -2.65
CA THR A 105 15.60 -7.32 -3.63
C THR A 105 14.48 -8.34 -3.38
N THR A 106 14.29 -8.74 -2.13
CA THR A 106 13.19 -9.65 -1.74
C THR A 106 11.83 -9.03 -1.98
N ALA A 107 11.69 -7.71 -1.72
CA ALA A 107 10.44 -6.99 -1.98
C ALA A 107 10.10 -6.98 -3.47
N LYS A 108 11.09 -6.74 -4.34
CA LYS A 108 10.91 -6.80 -5.80
C LYS A 108 10.50 -8.20 -6.26
N ALA A 109 11.17 -9.26 -5.76
CA ALA A 109 10.82 -10.63 -6.07
C ALA A 109 9.38 -10.97 -5.63
N ALA A 110 9.00 -10.62 -4.41
CA ALA A 110 7.67 -10.84 -3.89
C ALA A 110 6.59 -10.07 -4.68
N LEU A 111 6.89 -8.88 -5.19
CA LEU A 111 5.97 -8.12 -6.06
C LEU A 111 5.78 -8.78 -7.43
N ALA A 112 6.86 -9.29 -8.03
CA ALA A 112 6.81 -10.02 -9.30
C ALA A 112 6.01 -11.33 -9.14
N ASP A 113 6.30 -12.08 -8.08
CA ASP A 113 5.61 -13.33 -7.76
C ASP A 113 4.12 -13.08 -7.43
N ARG A 114 3.81 -11.94 -6.79
CA ARG A 114 2.42 -11.50 -6.55
C ARG A 114 1.69 -11.21 -7.87
N ALA A 115 2.35 -10.56 -8.82
CA ALA A 115 1.80 -10.29 -10.14
C ALA A 115 1.54 -11.61 -10.89
N TYR A 116 2.50 -12.55 -10.86
CA TYR A 116 2.34 -13.89 -11.41
C TYR A 116 1.10 -14.60 -10.84
N VAL A 117 0.89 -14.59 -9.52
CA VAL A 117 -0.29 -15.22 -8.90
C VAL A 117 -1.59 -14.53 -9.36
N GLY A 118 -1.58 -13.21 -9.50
CA GLY A 118 -2.72 -12.44 -9.99
C GLY A 118 -3.08 -12.74 -11.44
N GLU A 119 -2.08 -12.85 -12.32
CA GLU A 119 -2.24 -13.13 -13.75
C GLU A 119 -2.60 -14.60 -14.01
N ALA A 120 -1.93 -15.55 -13.33
CA ALA A 120 -2.10 -16.98 -13.58
C ALA A 120 -3.37 -17.58 -12.97
N HIS A 121 -3.83 -17.07 -11.82
CA HIS A 121 -4.93 -17.68 -11.06
C HIS A 121 -6.14 -16.76 -10.86
N GLY A 122 -5.99 -15.44 -11.03
CA GLY A 122 -7.03 -14.45 -10.76
C GLY A 122 -7.35 -14.28 -9.26
N TYR A 123 -7.72 -13.06 -8.84
CA TYR A 123 -8.06 -12.75 -7.44
C TYR A 123 -9.57 -12.82 -7.18
N ARG A 124 -10.23 -13.98 -7.40
CA ARG A 124 -11.63 -14.12 -6.99
C ARG A 124 -11.73 -14.22 -5.47
N ALA A 125 -12.47 -13.29 -4.86
CA ALA A 125 -12.83 -13.37 -3.45
C ALA A 125 -13.96 -14.40 -3.31
N GLY A 126 -13.63 -15.59 -2.79
CA GLY A 126 -14.56 -16.71 -2.64
C GLY A 126 -14.31 -17.81 -3.67
N GLY A 127 -13.33 -18.66 -3.40
CA GLY A 127 -13.19 -19.93 -4.09
C GLY A 127 -13.74 -21.05 -3.22
N THR A 128 -15.03 -21.34 -3.31
CA THR A 128 -15.53 -22.68 -3.03
C THR A 128 -15.03 -23.59 -4.14
N HIS A 129 -14.04 -24.44 -3.86
CA HIS A 129 -13.88 -25.72 -4.55
C HIS A 129 -13.37 -26.73 -3.53
N CYS A 130 -14.33 -27.38 -2.86
CA CYS A 130 -14.23 -28.82 -2.64
C CYS A 130 -14.46 -29.50 -3.99
N MET A 131 -13.62 -30.47 -4.32
CA MET A 131 -13.88 -31.76 -4.96
C MET A 131 -12.49 -32.36 -5.19
#